data_AF-A0ABD2WUT8-F1
#
_entry.id   AF-A0ABD2WUT8-F1
#
_cell.length_a   1.000
_cell.length_b   1.000
_cell.length_c   1.000
_cell.angle_alpha   90.00
_cell.angle_beta   90.00
_cell.angle_gamma   90.00
#
_symmetry.space_group_name_H-M   'P 1'
#
loop_
_entity.id
_entity.type
_entity.pdbx_description
1 polymer ?
#
loop_
_entity_poly.entity_id
_entity_poly.type
_entity_poly.pdbx_seq_one_letter_code
_entity_poly.pdbx_strand_id
1 'polypeptide(L)'
;MQSASGTGLAFIIFTEAINQFPGAQFWSVLFFLMLFTLGIDSQFGTLEGVVTSIVDMKLFPNLRKEILTGGICLVCCSISMAFAHGAGSYVFVLFDNFSGNFPLLIIAFFECIGVAYVYGIKRFADDIELMTGTRPGLYWLICWKYLSPLAMLSILVASIVEIVVQGSGYQAWVAEKGITERLEWPTWALVLIAVLILASILWIPVVGICRMFNILIVEDNEKAWFPAADLKEFHGIVPHETTKAEQYLFCIRPDGSEGLCCPTSGPREDDEEDDTDVT
;
A
#
# COMPACT_ATOMS: atom_id res chain seq x y z
N MET A 1 18.41 17.32 -25.69
CA MET A 1 17.97 15.93 -25.46
C MET A 1 16.84 16.01 -24.46
N GLN A 2 15.61 15.83 -24.92
CA GLN A 2 14.43 15.80 -24.07
C GLN A 2 14.59 14.60 -23.14
N SER A 3 14.63 14.79 -21.83
CA SER A 3 14.73 13.69 -20.86
C SER A 3 13.50 12.80 -21.03
N ALA A 4 13.64 11.67 -21.73
CA ALA A 4 12.58 10.67 -21.79
C ALA A 4 12.45 10.06 -20.39
N SER A 5 11.33 10.31 -19.72
CA SER A 5 10.98 9.66 -18.46
C SER A 5 10.04 8.48 -18.72
N GLY A 6 10.09 7.46 -17.86
CA GLY A 6 9.23 6.28 -17.96
C GLY A 6 9.55 5.35 -19.15
N THR A 7 8.52 4.94 -19.88
CA THR A 7 8.59 3.91 -20.93
C THR A 7 9.51 4.27 -22.10
N GLY A 8 9.64 5.57 -22.44
CA GLY A 8 10.53 6.03 -23.50
C GLY A 8 12.02 5.78 -23.21
N LEU A 9 12.41 5.70 -21.94
CA LEU A 9 13.78 5.41 -21.56
C LEU A 9 14.14 3.96 -21.93
N ALA A 10 13.29 3.00 -21.61
CA ALA A 10 13.46 1.58 -21.92
C ALA A 10 13.35 1.26 -23.42
N PHE A 11 12.35 1.81 -24.11
CA PHE A 11 12.02 1.41 -25.48
C PHE A 11 12.59 2.29 -26.59
N ILE A 12 13.22 3.43 -26.25
CA ILE A 12 13.86 4.32 -27.23
C ILE A 12 15.35 4.44 -26.92
N ILE A 13 15.70 4.97 -25.75
CA ILE A 13 17.09 5.28 -25.41
C ILE A 13 17.92 3.99 -25.27
N PHE A 14 17.44 3.01 -24.51
CA PHE A 14 18.18 1.75 -24.34
C PHE A 14 18.30 0.94 -25.64
N THR A 15 17.25 0.90 -26.47
CA THR A 15 17.31 0.20 -27.76
C THR A 15 18.26 0.89 -28.73
N GLU A 16 18.31 2.22 -28.73
CA GLU A 16 19.27 3.01 -29.53
C GLU A 16 20.71 2.73 -29.09
N ALA A 17 20.95 2.65 -27.78
CA ALA A 17 22.25 2.30 -27.22
C ALA A 17 22.68 0.87 -27.56
N ILE A 18 21.78 -0.12 -27.41
CA ILE A 18 22.06 -1.53 -27.71
C ILE A 18 22.43 -1.73 -29.19
N ASN A 19 21.84 -0.94 -30.09
CA ASN A 19 22.13 -1.01 -31.51
C ASN A 19 23.58 -0.60 -31.87
N GLN A 20 24.30 0.08 -30.96
CA GLN A 20 25.70 0.45 -31.15
C GLN A 20 26.68 -0.66 -30.75
N PHE A 21 26.23 -1.71 -30.04
CA PHE A 21 27.09 -2.82 -29.63
C PHE A 21 27.29 -3.84 -30.77
N PRO A 22 28.50 -4.42 -30.90
CA PRO A 22 28.70 -5.55 -31.79
C PRO A 22 27.86 -6.75 -31.30
N GLY A 23 27.07 -7.36 -32.20
CA GLY A 23 26.15 -8.44 -31.84
C GLY A 23 24.85 -7.97 -31.18
N ALA A 24 24.32 -6.81 -31.59
CA ALA A 24 23.12 -6.18 -31.02
C ALA A 24 21.90 -7.11 -30.86
N GLN A 25 21.73 -8.14 -31.70
CA GLN A 25 20.61 -9.08 -31.56
C GLN A 25 20.65 -9.87 -30.26
N PHE A 26 21.84 -10.31 -29.83
CA PHE A 26 22.01 -11.06 -28.59
C PHE A 26 21.69 -10.19 -27.37
N TRP A 27 22.22 -8.97 -27.35
CA TRP A 27 21.98 -8.00 -26.28
C TRP A 27 20.52 -7.55 -26.19
N SER A 28 19.84 -7.41 -27.33
CA SER A 28 18.41 -7.08 -27.37
C SER A 28 17.56 -8.16 -26.72
N VAL A 29 17.82 -9.44 -27.02
CA VAL A 29 17.09 -10.57 -26.42
C VAL A 29 17.31 -10.61 -24.91
N LEU A 30 18.55 -10.47 -24.43
CA LEU A 30 18.84 -10.43 -22.99
C LEU A 30 18.14 -9.27 -22.28
N PHE A 31 18.14 -8.09 -22.89
CA PHE A 31 17.51 -6.89 -22.33
C PHE A 31 15.99 -7.04 -22.21
N PHE A 32 15.32 -7.48 -23.28
CA PHE A 32 13.87 -7.69 -23.23
C PHE A 32 13.48 -8.89 -22.36
N LEU A 33 14.29 -9.94 -22.30
CA LEU A 33 14.06 -11.06 -21.38
C LEU A 33 14.15 -10.60 -19.93
N MET A 34 15.13 -9.76 -19.58
CA MET A 34 15.24 -9.16 -18.26
C MET A 34 14.00 -8.32 -17.91
N LEU A 35 13.55 -7.44 -18.81
CA LEU A 35 12.33 -6.65 -18.59
C LEU A 35 11.09 -7.55 -18.42
N PHE A 36 11.01 -8.63 -19.19
CA PHE A 36 9.91 -9.60 -19.11
C PHE A 36 9.91 -10.35 -17.78
N THR A 37 11.06 -10.85 -17.31
CA THR A 37 11.15 -11.55 -16.02
C THR A 37 10.85 -10.61 -14.85
N LEU A 38 11.37 -9.38 -14.86
CA LEU A 38 11.05 -8.36 -13.84
C LEU A 38 9.56 -8.05 -13.78
N GLY A 39 8.91 -7.95 -14.95
CA GLY A 39 7.46 -7.77 -15.03
C GLY A 39 6.69 -8.96 -14.47
N ILE A 40 7.08 -10.19 -14.81
CA ILE A 40 6.42 -11.41 -14.33
C ILE A 40 6.50 -11.55 -12.81
N ASP A 41 7.68 -11.35 -12.22
CA ASP A 41 7.89 -11.53 -10.78
C ASP A 41 7.01 -10.56 -9.96
N SER A 42 6.91 -9.31 -10.41
CA SER A 42 6.03 -8.31 -9.78
C SER A 42 4.53 -8.66 -9.93
N GLN A 43 4.13 -9.18 -11.08
CA GLN A 43 2.73 -9.58 -11.32
C GLN A 43 2.32 -10.79 -10.49
N PHE A 44 3.23 -11.74 -10.23
CA PHE A 44 2.94 -12.87 -9.33
C PHE A 44 2.61 -12.39 -7.91
N GLY A 45 3.44 -11.51 -7.33
CA GLY A 45 3.18 -10.97 -5.99
C GLY A 45 1.87 -10.16 -5.91
N THR A 46 1.58 -9.37 -6.95
CA THR A 46 0.33 -8.58 -7.00
C THR A 46 -0.90 -9.49 -7.07
N LEU A 47 -0.85 -10.51 -7.93
CA LEU A 47 -1.95 -11.47 -8.09
C LEU A 47 -2.16 -12.30 -6.82
N GLU A 48 -1.08 -12.78 -6.20
CA GLU A 48 -1.14 -13.55 -4.96
C GLU A 48 -1.77 -12.73 -3.82
N GLY A 49 -1.40 -11.45 -3.68
CA GLY A 49 -1.99 -10.56 -2.69
C GLY A 49 -3.50 -10.38 -2.89
N VAL A 50 -3.95 -10.17 -4.13
CA VAL A 50 -5.39 -10.03 -4.44
C VAL A 50 -6.14 -11.35 -4.21
N VAL A 51 -5.62 -12.47 -4.69
CA VAL A 51 -6.27 -13.79 -4.55
C VAL A 51 -6.37 -14.18 -3.08
N THR A 52 -5.31 -14.00 -2.30
CA THR A 52 -5.28 -14.33 -0.87
C THR A 52 -6.30 -13.49 -0.10
N SER A 53 -6.36 -12.18 -0.37
CA SER A 53 -7.35 -11.29 0.24
C SER A 53 -8.80 -11.73 -0.02
N ILE A 54 -9.11 -12.16 -1.25
CA ILE A 54 -10.46 -12.64 -1.63
C ILE A 54 -10.80 -13.97 -0.95
N VAL A 55 -9.82 -14.88 -0.85
CA VAL A 55 -9.96 -16.17 -0.19
C VAL A 55 -10.20 -15.99 1.31
N ASP A 56 -9.43 -15.12 1.96
CA ASP A 56 -9.52 -14.87 3.40
C ASP A 56 -10.84 -14.20 3.78
N MET A 57 -11.38 -13.34 2.91
CA MET A 57 -12.73 -12.75 3.06
C MET A 57 -13.87 -13.75 2.83
N LYS A 58 -13.60 -15.01 2.48
CA LYS A 58 -14.59 -16.07 2.19
C LYS A 58 -15.71 -15.62 1.21
N LEU A 59 -15.41 -14.72 0.27
CA LEU A 59 -16.39 -14.20 -0.70
C LEU A 59 -16.97 -15.32 -1.60
N PHE A 60 -16.17 -16.37 -1.85
CA PHE A 60 -16.55 -17.50 -2.69
C PHE A 60 -16.13 -18.84 -2.06
N PRO A 61 -16.80 -19.30 -1.00
CA PRO A 61 -16.32 -20.42 -0.18
C PRO A 61 -16.33 -21.78 -0.92
N ASN A 62 -17.13 -21.90 -1.98
CA ASN A 62 -17.28 -23.14 -2.76
C ASN A 62 -16.44 -23.17 -4.05
N LEU A 63 -15.72 -22.09 -4.37
CA LEU A 63 -14.90 -22.03 -5.58
C LEU A 63 -13.47 -22.49 -5.29
N ARG A 64 -12.95 -23.35 -6.17
CA ARG A 64 -11.55 -23.75 -6.12
C ARG A 64 -10.64 -22.56 -6.43
N LYS A 65 -9.53 -22.44 -5.68
CA LYS A 65 -8.55 -21.35 -5.84
C LYS A 65 -8.06 -21.22 -7.29
N GLU A 66 -7.87 -22.33 -8.02
CA GLU A 66 -7.39 -22.28 -9.40
C GLU A 66 -8.42 -21.62 -10.35
N ILE A 67 -9.71 -21.84 -10.12
CA ILE A 67 -10.80 -21.27 -10.93
C ILE A 67 -10.94 -19.78 -10.63
N LEU A 68 -10.85 -19.40 -9.35
CA LEU A 68 -10.88 -18.00 -8.92
C LEU A 68 -9.75 -17.20 -9.58
N THR A 69 -8.51 -17.70 -9.50
CA THR A 69 -7.34 -17.08 -10.13
C THR A 69 -7.53 -16.95 -11.65
N GLY A 70 -8.00 -18.01 -12.31
CA GLY A 70 -8.28 -17.98 -13.75
C GLY A 70 -9.33 -16.92 -14.12
N GLY A 71 -10.38 -16.78 -13.31
CA GLY A 71 -11.41 -15.75 -13.48
C GLY A 71 -10.86 -14.33 -13.34
N ILE A 72 -10.07 -14.07 -12.31
CA ILE A 72 -9.42 -12.76 -12.08
C ILE A 72 -8.49 -12.43 -13.25
N CYS A 73 -7.65 -13.38 -13.68
CA CYS A 73 -6.79 -13.19 -14.84
C CYS A 73 -7.57 -12.84 -16.11
N LEU A 74 -8.70 -13.51 -16.36
CA LEU A 74 -9.53 -13.26 -17.54
C LEU A 74 -10.15 -11.86 -17.51
N VAL A 75 -10.65 -11.44 -16.34
CA VAL A 75 -11.17 -10.07 -16.15
C VAL A 75 -10.06 -9.04 -16.36
N CYS A 76 -8.89 -9.22 -15.74
CA CYS A 76 -7.74 -8.33 -15.94
C CYS A 76 -7.28 -8.27 -17.40
N CYS A 77 -7.27 -9.41 -18.11
CA CYS A 77 -6.95 -9.47 -19.55
C CYS A 77 -7.99 -8.71 -20.40
N SER A 78 -9.28 -8.83 -20.07
CA SER A 78 -10.32 -8.11 -20.79
C SER A 78 -10.21 -6.58 -20.62
N ILE A 79 -9.85 -6.12 -19.41
CA ILE A 79 -9.63 -4.70 -19.13
C ILE A 79 -8.35 -4.21 -19.79
N SER A 80 -7.26 -4.99 -19.73
CA SER A 80 -5.97 -4.59 -20.33
C SER A 80 -6.05 -4.44 -21.84
N MET A 81 -6.93 -5.21 -22.50
CA MET A 81 -7.19 -5.08 -23.94
C MET A 81 -7.69 -3.68 -24.32
N ALA A 82 -8.37 -2.96 -23.42
CA ALA A 82 -8.79 -1.58 -23.67
C ALA A 82 -7.57 -0.65 -23.87
N PHE A 83 -6.46 -0.90 -23.18
CA PHE A 83 -5.20 -0.13 -23.31
C PHE A 83 -4.40 -0.47 -24.56
N ALA A 84 -4.75 -1.51 -25.32
CA ALA A 84 -4.08 -1.86 -26.57
C ALA A 84 -4.52 -1.01 -27.78
N HIS A 85 -5.42 -0.03 -27.58
CA HIS A 85 -5.84 0.89 -28.63
C HIS A 85 -4.73 1.90 -29.01
N GLY A 86 -4.84 2.52 -30.19
CA GLY A 86 -3.84 3.49 -30.68
C GLY A 86 -3.62 4.72 -29.78
N ALA A 87 -4.60 5.08 -28.94
CA ALA A 87 -4.48 6.13 -27.92
C ALA A 87 -4.18 5.58 -26.51
N GLY A 88 -3.97 4.28 -26.38
CA GLY A 88 -3.84 3.58 -25.10
C GLY A 88 -2.61 3.98 -24.30
N SER A 89 -1.53 4.42 -24.95
CA SER A 89 -0.34 4.96 -24.28
C SER A 89 -0.68 6.19 -23.42
N TYR A 90 -1.56 7.07 -23.87
CA TYR A 90 -1.99 8.24 -23.11
C TYR A 90 -2.84 7.84 -21.90
N VAL A 91 -3.76 6.89 -22.08
CA VAL A 91 -4.59 6.36 -20.99
C VAL A 91 -3.73 5.61 -19.96
N PHE A 92 -2.72 4.87 -20.41
CA PHE A 92 -1.76 4.20 -19.55
C PHE A 92 -0.98 5.19 -18.69
N VAL A 93 -0.45 6.27 -19.30
CA VAL A 93 0.26 7.33 -18.57
C VAL A 93 -0.67 8.03 -17.57
N LEU A 94 -1.93 8.25 -17.92
CA LEU A 94 -2.92 8.76 -16.96
C LEU A 94 -3.07 7.82 -15.77
N PHE A 95 -3.27 6.54 -16.02
CA PHE A 95 -3.47 5.55 -14.96
C PHE A 95 -2.22 5.43 -14.07
N ASP A 96 -1.04 5.36 -14.66
CA ASP A 96 0.24 5.24 -13.93
C ASP A 96 0.49 6.42 -12.98
N ASN A 97 0.29 7.66 -13.46
CA ASN A 97 0.54 8.86 -12.65
C ASN A 97 -0.48 9.04 -11.52
N PHE A 98 -1.76 8.71 -11.75
CA PHE A 98 -2.82 9.03 -10.80
C PHE A 98 -3.31 7.84 -9.97
N SER A 99 -3.31 6.62 -10.50
CA SER A 99 -3.77 5.42 -9.77
C SER A 99 -2.72 4.89 -8.80
N GLY A 100 -1.43 5.05 -9.08
CA GLY A 100 -0.35 4.57 -8.21
C GLY A 100 -0.03 5.55 -7.10
N ASN A 101 0.15 6.83 -7.42
CA ASN A 101 0.72 7.80 -6.49
C ASN A 101 -0.24 8.18 -5.34
N PHE A 102 -1.43 8.70 -5.65
CA PHE A 102 -2.35 9.23 -4.62
C PHE A 102 -2.98 8.14 -3.74
N PRO A 103 -3.61 7.09 -4.30
CA PRO A 103 -4.26 6.08 -3.49
C PRO A 103 -3.29 5.33 -2.58
N LEU A 104 -2.11 4.95 -3.09
CA LEU A 104 -1.10 4.21 -2.32
C LEU A 104 -0.59 5.05 -1.15
N LEU A 105 -0.27 6.34 -1.38
CA LEU A 105 0.19 7.23 -0.31
C LEU A 105 -0.88 7.41 0.77
N ILE A 106 -2.15 7.57 0.39
CA ILE A 106 -3.26 7.76 1.34
C ILE A 106 -3.51 6.49 2.14
N ILE A 107 -3.57 5.33 1.49
CA ILE A 107 -3.77 4.03 2.15
C ILE A 107 -2.63 3.77 3.14
N ALA A 108 -1.38 3.90 2.70
CA ALA A 108 -0.22 3.67 3.56
C ALA A 108 -0.12 4.67 4.72
N PHE A 109 -0.57 5.92 4.53
CA PHE A 109 -0.68 6.90 5.62
C PHE A 109 -1.70 6.45 6.69
N PHE A 110 -2.89 6.02 6.28
CA PHE A 110 -3.90 5.51 7.21
C PHE A 110 -3.48 4.20 7.88
N GLU A 111 -2.77 3.33 7.18
CA GLU A 111 -2.19 2.11 7.74
C GLU A 111 -1.16 2.43 8.83
N CYS A 112 -0.25 3.37 8.56
CA CYS A 112 0.73 3.83 9.56
C CYS A 112 0.03 4.41 10.80
N ILE A 113 -1.02 5.23 10.61
CA ILE A 113 -1.80 5.78 11.73
C ILE A 113 -2.53 4.68 12.49
N GLY A 114 -3.12 3.73 11.77
CA GLY A 114 -3.82 2.58 12.35
C GLY A 114 -2.91 1.77 13.27
N VAL A 115 -1.72 1.41 12.79
CA VAL A 115 -0.75 0.65 13.59
C VAL A 115 -0.19 1.49 14.74
N ALA A 116 0.26 2.72 14.48
CA ALA A 116 1.00 3.50 15.48
C ALA A 116 0.12 4.16 16.57
N TYR A 117 -1.14 4.52 16.25
CA TYR A 117 -2.01 5.27 17.16
C TYR A 117 -3.30 4.55 17.54
N VAL A 118 -3.84 3.66 16.69
CA VAL A 118 -5.09 2.92 17.02
C VAL A 118 -4.77 1.59 17.69
N TYR A 119 -3.86 0.79 17.12
CA TYR A 119 -3.40 -0.46 17.74
C TYR A 119 -2.45 -0.21 18.90
N GLY A 120 -1.59 0.80 18.74
CA GLY A 120 -0.64 1.24 19.74
C GLY A 120 0.76 0.67 19.51
N ILE A 121 1.77 1.54 19.65
CA ILE A 121 3.15 1.24 19.29
C ILE A 121 3.83 0.29 20.28
N LYS A 122 3.48 0.37 21.57
CA LYS A 122 3.97 -0.54 22.61
C LYS A 122 3.44 -1.95 22.39
N ARG A 123 2.12 -2.08 22.17
CA ARG A 123 1.49 -3.38 21.89
C ARG A 123 2.13 -4.03 20.65
N PHE A 124 2.35 -3.24 19.60
CA PHE A 124 3.06 -3.72 18.41
C PHE A 124 4.51 -4.14 18.68
N ALA A 125 5.24 -3.42 19.54
CA ALA A 125 6.60 -3.78 19.93
C ALA A 125 6.65 -5.08 20.75
N ASP A 126 5.69 -5.26 21.66
CA ASP A 126 5.55 -6.44 22.51
C ASP A 126 5.19 -7.68 21.66
N ASP A 127 4.32 -7.53 20.65
CA ASP A 127 4.02 -8.59 19.68
C ASP A 127 5.26 -9.00 18.87
N ILE A 128 6.08 -8.04 18.43
CA ILE A 128 7.33 -8.36 17.71
C ILE A 128 8.33 -9.06 18.63
N GLU A 129 8.44 -8.63 19.88
CA GLU A 129 9.29 -9.29 20.88
C GLU A 129 8.84 -10.74 21.09
N LEU A 130 7.54 -10.99 21.11
CA LEU A 130 6.98 -12.33 21.23
C LEU A 130 7.23 -13.22 19.99
N MET A 131 7.25 -12.64 18.79
CA MET A 131 7.50 -13.39 17.54
C MET A 131 8.99 -13.65 17.26
N THR A 132 9.87 -12.71 17.60
CA THR A 132 11.30 -12.76 17.24
C THR A 132 12.24 -12.96 18.44
N GLY A 133 11.72 -12.88 19.66
CA GLY A 133 12.48 -12.97 20.91
C GLY A 133 13.32 -11.73 21.23
N THR A 134 13.25 -10.66 20.42
CA THR A 134 13.99 -9.41 20.67
C THR A 134 13.12 -8.19 20.41
N ARG A 135 13.15 -7.23 21.34
CA ARG A 135 12.35 -6.00 21.21
C ARG A 135 12.94 -5.06 20.16
N PRO A 136 12.13 -4.45 19.28
CA PRO A 136 12.61 -3.43 18.35
C PRO A 136 13.26 -2.26 19.09
N GLY A 137 14.43 -1.81 18.60
CA GLY A 137 15.13 -0.67 19.19
C GLY A 137 14.34 0.64 19.06
N LEU A 138 14.67 1.62 19.91
CA LEU A 138 14.01 2.93 19.96
C LEU A 138 13.96 3.67 18.60
N TYR A 139 14.98 3.47 17.76
CA TYR A 139 15.03 4.01 16.39
C TYR A 139 13.82 3.57 15.55
N TRP A 140 13.49 2.27 15.57
CA TRP A 140 12.37 1.72 14.80
C TRP A 140 11.02 2.26 15.29
N LEU A 141 10.86 2.37 16.62
CA LEU A 141 9.64 2.90 17.23
C LEU A 141 9.42 4.39 16.87
N ILE A 142 10.48 5.21 16.89
CA ILE A 142 10.41 6.61 16.44
C ILE A 142 10.08 6.69 14.95
N CYS A 143 10.69 5.82 14.14
CA CYS A 143 10.44 5.76 12.71
C CYS A 143 8.96 5.48 12.41
N TRP A 144 8.38 4.47 13.06
CA TRP A 144 6.98 4.09 12.83
C TRP A 144 5.98 5.12 13.36
N LYS A 145 6.21 5.71 14.53
CA LYS A 145 5.26 6.65 15.13
C LYS A 145 5.28 8.05 14.51
N TYR A 146 6.47 8.54 14.14
CA TYR A 146 6.66 9.93 13.72
C TYR A 146 7.22 10.05 12.31
N LEU A 147 8.33 9.38 11.99
CA LEU A 147 9.04 9.63 10.73
C LEU A 147 8.23 9.17 9.51
N SER A 148 7.71 7.94 9.52
CA SER A 148 6.92 7.37 8.43
C SER A 148 5.65 8.19 8.14
N PRO A 149 4.75 8.45 9.12
CA PRO A 149 3.55 9.24 8.83
C PRO A 149 3.87 10.68 8.40
N LEU A 150 4.93 11.30 8.95
CA LEU A 150 5.38 12.63 8.52
C LEU A 150 5.91 12.61 7.07
N ALA A 151 6.73 11.63 6.72
CA ALA A 151 7.27 11.47 5.36
C ALA A 151 6.13 11.26 4.35
N MET A 152 5.19 10.36 4.64
CA MET A 152 4.03 10.10 3.78
C MET A 152 3.16 11.35 3.62
N LEU A 153 2.89 12.07 4.71
CA LEU A 153 2.13 13.34 4.67
C LEU A 153 2.85 14.40 3.83
N SER A 154 4.18 14.54 3.98
CA SER A 154 4.96 15.52 3.23
C SER A 154 4.99 15.24 1.73
N ILE A 155 5.16 13.98 1.32
CA ILE A 155 5.11 13.57 -0.08
C ILE A 155 3.71 13.81 -0.64
N LEU A 156 2.65 13.48 0.13
CA LEU A 156 1.27 13.72 -0.29
C LEU A 156 0.99 15.21 -0.52
N VAL A 157 1.43 16.07 0.39
CA VAL A 157 1.29 17.53 0.24
C VAL A 157 2.09 18.02 -0.98
N ALA A 158 3.32 17.54 -1.17
CA ALA A 158 4.13 17.89 -2.33
C ALA A 158 3.45 17.50 -3.65
N SER A 159 2.90 16.28 -3.74
CA SER A 159 2.16 15.79 -4.92
C SER A 159 0.92 16.62 -5.21
N ILE A 160 0.18 17.07 -4.17
CA ILE A 160 -0.98 17.97 -4.35
C ILE A 160 -0.52 19.34 -4.86
N VAL A 161 0.53 19.90 -4.27
CA VAL A 161 1.10 21.20 -4.70
C VAL A 161 1.57 21.13 -6.15
N GLU A 162 2.23 20.04 -6.54
CA GLU A 162 2.68 19.84 -7.92
C GLU A 162 1.52 19.85 -8.91
N ILE A 163 0.42 19.16 -8.61
CA ILE A 163 -0.79 19.19 -9.45
C ILE A 163 -1.37 20.61 -9.55
N VAL A 164 -1.47 21.33 -8.43
CA VAL A 164 -2.07 22.66 -8.38
C VAL A 164 -1.21 23.69 -9.13
N VAL A 165 0.12 23.61 -9.03
CA VAL A 165 1.05 24.59 -9.61
C VAL A 165 1.35 24.29 -11.08
N GLN A 166 1.64 23.03 -11.42
CA GLN A 166 2.07 22.66 -12.77
C GLN A 166 0.90 22.36 -13.70
N GLY A 167 -0.31 22.16 -13.17
CA GLY A 167 -1.49 21.73 -13.93
C GLY A 167 -1.41 20.28 -14.38
N SER A 168 -2.58 19.66 -14.59
CA SER A 168 -2.69 18.27 -15.03
C SER A 168 -2.59 18.20 -16.57
N GLY A 169 -1.38 18.36 -17.11
CA GLY A 169 -1.13 18.28 -18.56
C GLY A 169 -0.30 17.06 -18.93
N TYR A 170 -0.58 16.43 -20.07
CA TYR A 170 0.14 15.29 -20.63
C TYR A 170 0.89 15.67 -21.90
N GLN A 171 1.96 14.93 -22.22
CA GLN A 171 2.68 15.12 -23.49
C GLN A 171 1.95 14.37 -24.61
N ALA A 172 1.40 15.09 -25.57
CA ALA A 172 0.76 14.52 -26.75
C ALA A 172 1.66 14.65 -27.98
N TRP A 173 1.76 13.58 -28.77
CA TRP A 173 2.41 13.61 -30.07
C TRP A 173 1.47 14.22 -31.13
N VAL A 174 1.78 15.43 -31.60
CA VAL A 174 0.99 16.11 -32.64
C VAL A 174 1.62 15.82 -34.01
N ALA A 175 1.03 14.90 -34.76
CA ALA A 175 1.53 14.45 -36.05
C ALA A 175 1.72 15.60 -37.07
N GLU A 176 0.90 16.66 -37.00
CA GLU A 176 0.99 17.81 -37.88
C GLU A 176 2.23 18.69 -37.64
N LYS A 177 2.73 18.75 -36.41
CA LYS A 177 3.86 19.61 -36.02
C LYS A 177 5.17 18.84 -35.81
N GLY A 178 5.11 17.51 -35.73
CA GLY A 178 6.27 16.65 -35.47
C GLY A 178 6.94 16.89 -34.12
N ILE A 179 6.24 17.53 -33.17
CA ILE A 179 6.72 17.86 -31.83
C ILE A 179 5.74 17.36 -30.77
N THR A 180 6.27 17.06 -29.59
CA THR A 180 5.47 16.79 -28.39
C THR A 180 5.05 18.11 -27.76
N GLU A 181 3.74 18.35 -27.69
CA GLU A 181 3.17 19.50 -26.98
C GLU A 181 2.48 19.04 -25.70
N ARG A 182 2.56 19.86 -24.65
CA ARG A 182 1.84 19.60 -23.40
C ARG A 182 0.39 20.05 -23.57
N LEU A 183 -0.54 19.10 -23.60
CA LEU A 183 -1.97 19.37 -23.64
C LEU A 183 -2.57 19.15 -22.26
N GLU A 184 -3.60 19.93 -21.94
CA GLU A 184 -4.37 19.76 -20.71
C GLU A 184 -5.29 18.54 -20.83
N TRP A 185 -5.50 17.83 -19.72
CA TRP A 185 -6.46 16.73 -19.70
C TRP A 185 -7.88 17.26 -19.97
N PRO A 186 -8.63 16.63 -20.88
CA PRO A 186 -10.03 16.97 -21.07
C PRO A 186 -10.85 16.65 -19.81
N THR A 187 -11.98 17.33 -19.64
CA THR A 187 -12.82 17.20 -18.44
C THR A 187 -13.27 15.77 -18.13
N TRP A 188 -13.54 14.96 -19.17
CA TRP A 188 -13.89 13.54 -18.98
C TRP A 188 -12.74 12.73 -18.37
N ALA A 189 -11.48 13.07 -18.68
CA ALA A 189 -10.30 12.40 -18.14
C ALA A 189 -10.07 12.80 -16.67
N LEU A 190 -10.35 14.05 -16.31
CA LEU A 190 -10.35 14.50 -14.92
C LEU A 190 -11.41 13.78 -14.08
N VAL A 191 -12.61 13.58 -14.63
CA VAL A 191 -13.66 12.78 -13.98
C VAL A 191 -13.19 11.33 -13.78
N LEU A 192 -12.54 10.74 -14.79
CA LEU A 192 -11.98 9.40 -14.69
C LEU A 192 -10.93 9.32 -13.57
N ILE A 193 -9.99 10.28 -13.51
CA ILE A 193 -8.98 10.37 -12.44
C ILE A 193 -9.65 10.46 -11.06
N ALA A 194 -10.64 11.31 -10.91
CA ALA A 194 -11.36 11.47 -9.65
C ALA A 194 -12.06 10.16 -9.24
N VAL A 195 -12.69 9.46 -10.19
CA VAL A 195 -13.32 8.16 -9.94
C VAL A 195 -12.28 7.12 -9.51
N LEU A 196 -11.11 7.06 -10.15
CA LEU A 196 -10.05 6.12 -9.78
C LEU A 196 -9.55 6.35 -8.35
N ILE A 197 -9.23 7.61 -8.02
CA ILE A 197 -8.72 7.96 -6.69
C ILE A 197 -9.78 7.70 -5.61
N LEU A 198 -11.01 8.14 -5.84
CA LEU A 198 -12.11 7.95 -4.89
C LEU A 198 -12.47 6.48 -4.73
N ALA A 199 -12.50 5.69 -5.80
CA ALA A 199 -12.85 4.27 -5.73
C ALA A 199 -11.90 3.50 -4.80
N SER A 200 -10.60 3.81 -4.80
CA SER A 200 -9.63 3.16 -3.90
C SER A 200 -9.75 3.65 -2.46
N ILE A 201 -9.91 4.95 -2.23
CA ILE A 201 -9.87 5.54 -0.87
C ILE A 201 -11.20 5.35 -0.13
N LEU A 202 -12.33 5.38 -0.85
CA LEU A 202 -13.67 5.39 -0.27
C LEU A 202 -14.01 4.10 0.49
N TRP A 203 -13.32 2.99 0.22
CA TRP A 203 -13.49 1.75 1.00
C TRP A 203 -13.16 1.93 2.49
N ILE A 204 -12.15 2.74 2.85
CA ILE A 204 -11.74 2.95 4.24
C ILE A 204 -12.89 3.59 5.07
N PRO A 205 -13.43 4.78 4.70
CA PRO A 205 -14.53 5.38 5.45
C PRO A 205 -15.84 4.61 5.30
N VAL A 206 -16.12 3.96 4.16
CA VAL A 206 -17.35 3.16 3.99
C VAL A 206 -17.38 2.01 4.98
N VAL A 207 -16.29 1.24 5.11
CA VAL A 207 -16.23 0.14 6.08
C VAL A 207 -16.34 0.66 7.52
N GLY A 208 -15.69 1.79 7.83
CA GLY A 208 -15.82 2.44 9.14
C GLY A 208 -17.24 2.86 9.48
N ILE A 209 -17.95 3.49 8.53
CA ILE A 209 -19.33 3.94 8.69
C ILE A 209 -20.29 2.74 8.78
N CYS A 210 -20.13 1.71 7.94
CA CYS A 210 -20.95 0.51 7.99
C CYS A 210 -20.82 -0.23 9.32
N ARG A 211 -19.62 -0.32 9.89
CA ARG A 211 -19.40 -0.84 11.25
C ARG A 211 -20.08 0.03 12.31
N MET A 212 -20.03 1.36 12.18
CA MET A 212 -20.72 2.27 13.10
C MET A 212 -22.26 2.12 13.06
N PHE A 213 -22.83 1.80 11.90
CA PHE A 213 -24.26 1.49 11.73
C PHE A 213 -24.63 0.02 11.96
N ASN A 214 -23.69 -0.79 12.49
CA ASN A 214 -23.87 -2.20 12.81
C ASN A 214 -24.24 -3.10 11.61
N ILE A 215 -23.85 -2.69 10.40
CA ILE A 215 -23.97 -3.50 9.18
C ILE A 215 -22.66 -4.27 9.01
N LEU A 216 -22.64 -5.54 9.43
CA LEU A 216 -21.51 -6.45 9.20
C LEU A 216 -21.46 -6.85 7.71
N ILE A 217 -20.59 -6.20 6.94
CA ILE A 217 -20.30 -6.54 5.53
C ILE A 217 -19.33 -7.74 5.43
N VAL A 218 -18.46 -7.89 6.43
CA VAL A 218 -17.46 -8.95 6.53
C VAL A 218 -17.63 -9.58 7.90
N GLU A 219 -17.96 -10.87 7.96
CA GLU A 219 -17.96 -11.62 9.22
C GLU A 219 -16.56 -11.54 9.83
N ASP A 220 -16.48 -11.17 11.11
CA ASP A 220 -15.20 -11.18 11.80
C ASP A 220 -14.69 -12.63 11.81
N ASN A 221 -13.56 -12.86 11.14
CA ASN A 221 -12.93 -14.17 11.12
C ASN A 221 -12.58 -14.55 12.57
N GLU A 222 -12.87 -15.79 12.96
CA GLU A 222 -12.46 -16.29 14.27
C GLU A 222 -10.96 -16.02 14.44
N LYS A 223 -10.58 -15.55 15.64
CA LYS A 223 -9.18 -15.28 15.96
C LYS A 223 -8.40 -16.57 15.67
N ALA A 224 -7.46 -16.51 14.72
CA ALA A 224 -6.62 -17.65 14.42
C ALA A 224 -5.87 -18.05 15.70
N TRP A 225 -5.84 -19.36 16.00
CA TRP A 225 -5.09 -19.87 17.15
C TRP A 225 -3.63 -19.46 17.03
N PHE A 226 -3.12 -18.79 18.06
CA PHE A 226 -1.75 -18.27 18.10
C PHE A 226 -1.08 -18.70 19.41
N PRO A 227 0.05 -19.44 19.38
CA PRO A 227 0.69 -20.02 20.56
C PRO A 227 1.49 -18.99 21.36
N ALA A 228 0.83 -17.95 21.87
CA ALA A 228 1.48 -16.88 22.60
C ALA A 228 2.15 -17.37 23.90
N ALA A 229 1.51 -18.28 24.62
CA ALA A 229 2.03 -18.82 25.88
C ALA A 229 3.31 -19.62 25.66
N ASP A 230 3.32 -20.54 24.69
CA ASP A 230 4.48 -21.37 24.36
C ASP A 230 5.68 -20.52 23.90
N LEU A 231 5.43 -19.46 23.12
CA LEU A 231 6.47 -18.54 22.66
C LEU A 231 7.04 -17.70 23.80
N LYS A 232 6.18 -17.22 24.71
CA LYS A 232 6.59 -16.46 25.89
C LYS A 232 7.48 -17.28 26.81
N GLU A 233 7.18 -18.57 26.96
CA GLU A 233 8.01 -19.52 27.70
C GLU A 233 9.32 -19.82 26.97
N PHE A 234 9.27 -20.10 25.66
CA PHE A 234 10.46 -20.40 24.84
C PHE A 234 11.47 -19.26 24.82
N HIS A 235 10.99 -18.01 24.72
CA HIS A 235 11.83 -16.82 24.70
C HIS A 235 12.12 -16.25 26.10
N GLY A 236 11.48 -16.75 27.16
CA GLY A 236 11.69 -16.28 28.53
C GLY A 236 11.35 -14.80 28.73
N ILE A 237 10.30 -14.31 28.07
CA ILE A 237 9.99 -12.88 28.00
C ILE A 237 9.37 -12.41 29.32
N VAL A 238 10.08 -11.52 30.02
CA VAL A 238 9.59 -10.80 31.19
C VAL A 238 8.86 -9.54 30.70
N PRO A 239 7.67 -9.19 31.25
CA PRO A 239 6.96 -7.98 30.86
C PRO A 239 7.86 -6.74 31.01
N HIS A 240 8.05 -6.00 29.92
CA HIS A 240 8.94 -4.85 29.90
C HIS A 240 8.34 -3.66 30.66
N GLU A 241 9.03 -3.20 31.71
CA GLU A 241 8.70 -1.94 32.36
C GLU A 241 9.08 -0.76 31.46
N THR A 242 8.10 0.07 31.11
CA THR A 242 8.33 1.24 30.25
C THR A 242 9.32 2.20 30.89
N THR A 243 10.38 2.54 30.16
CA THR A 243 11.36 3.53 30.64
C THR A 243 10.75 4.93 30.60
N LYS A 244 11.12 5.84 31.52
CA LYS A 244 10.61 7.24 31.54
C LYS A 244 10.78 7.98 30.20
N ALA A 245 11.82 7.66 29.44
CA ALA A 245 12.05 8.20 28.10
C ALA A 245 10.96 7.73 27.12
N GLU A 246 10.52 6.48 27.20
CA GLU A 246 9.45 5.93 26.36
C GLU A 246 8.09 6.51 26.75
N GLN A 247 7.84 6.73 28.04
CA GLN A 247 6.61 7.37 28.52
C GLN A 247 6.44 8.79 27.96
N TYR A 248 7.51 9.59 27.96
CA TYR A 248 7.48 10.94 27.39
C TYR A 248 7.47 10.95 25.86
N LEU A 249 8.26 10.07 25.22
CA LEU A 249 8.43 10.07 23.77
C LEU A 249 7.23 9.46 23.04
N PHE A 250 6.55 8.49 23.65
CA PHE A 250 5.40 7.80 23.08
C PHE A 250 4.07 8.18 23.76
N CYS A 251 4.07 9.12 24.72
CA CYS A 251 2.88 9.52 25.50
C CYS A 251 2.13 8.34 26.14
N ILE A 252 2.87 7.36 26.64
CA ILE A 252 2.31 6.18 27.32
C ILE A 252 1.96 6.59 28.76
N ARG A 253 0.72 6.32 29.21
CA ARG A 253 0.32 6.56 30.60
C ARG A 253 1.10 5.62 31.53
N PRO A 254 1.31 5.98 32.81
CA PRO A 254 2.01 5.12 33.77
C PRO A 254 1.36 3.75 33.99
N ASP A 255 0.06 3.59 33.69
CA ASP A 255 -0.66 2.30 33.68
C ASP A 255 -0.38 1.43 32.44
N GLY A 256 0.46 1.88 31.50
CA GLY A 256 0.76 1.16 30.27
C GLY A 256 -0.30 1.30 29.16
N SER A 257 -1.40 2.03 29.40
CA SER A 257 -2.38 2.39 28.37
C SER A 257 -1.87 3.50 27.46
N GLU A 258 -2.02 3.30 26.15
CA GLU A 258 -1.71 4.31 25.15
C GLU A 258 -2.94 5.18 24.89
N GLY A 259 -2.88 6.47 25.22
CA GLY A 259 -3.86 7.46 24.78
C GLY A 259 -3.35 8.19 23.54
N LEU A 260 -4.25 8.73 22.71
CA LEU A 260 -3.88 9.83 21.82
C LEU A 260 -3.20 10.91 22.67
N CYS A 261 -2.17 11.58 22.15
CA CYS A 261 -1.42 12.62 22.88
C CYS A 261 -2.28 13.83 23.34
N CYS A 262 -3.60 13.81 23.11
CA CYS A 262 -4.58 14.73 23.68
C CYS A 262 -5.26 14.10 24.90
N PRO A 263 -5.41 14.84 26.01
CA PRO A 263 -6.03 14.31 27.22
C PRO A 263 -7.52 14.08 26.98
N THR A 264 -7.91 12.88 26.54
CA THR A 264 -9.28 12.40 26.74
C THR A 264 -9.41 12.03 28.21
N SER A 265 -10.08 12.92 28.93
CA SER A 265 -10.57 12.71 30.29
C SER A 265 -11.60 11.57 30.27
N GLY A 266 -11.28 10.49 30.97
CA GLY A 266 -12.23 9.41 31.25
C GLY A 266 -11.51 8.10 31.53
N PRO A 267 -11.66 7.49 32.72
CA PRO A 267 -11.22 6.12 32.95
C PRO A 267 -12.11 5.19 32.11
N ARG A 268 -11.48 4.28 31.38
CA ARG A 268 -12.14 3.10 30.85
C ARG A 268 -11.69 1.98 31.77
N GLU A 269 -12.52 1.71 32.78
CA GLU A 269 -12.56 0.39 33.41
C GLU A 269 -12.91 -0.63 32.31
N ASP A 270 -12.45 -1.86 32.48
CA ASP A 270 -12.56 -3.03 31.58
C ASP A 270 -11.21 -3.40 30.94
N ASP A 271 -10.34 -4.04 31.75
CA ASP A 271 -9.39 -5.10 31.35
C ASP A 271 -8.80 -5.77 32.63
N GLU A 272 -9.66 -6.06 33.61
CA GLU A 272 -9.41 -7.11 34.62
C GLU A 272 -10.45 -8.22 34.36
N GLU A 273 -10.01 -9.48 34.40
CA GLU A 273 -10.75 -10.73 34.13
C GLU A 273 -10.70 -11.24 32.68
N ASP A 274 -9.63 -11.99 32.33
CA ASP A 274 -9.79 -13.42 31.99
C ASP A 274 -8.41 -14.11 32.02
N ASP A 275 -7.94 -14.37 33.25
CA ASP A 275 -6.78 -15.22 33.53
C ASP A 275 -7.20 -16.19 34.63
N THR A 276 -8.22 -17.02 34.35
CA THR A 276 -8.62 -18.14 35.22
C THR A 276 -9.22 -19.30 34.42
N ASP A 277 -8.57 -20.46 34.56
CA ASP A 277 -9.11 -21.82 34.47
C ASP A 277 -9.83 -22.27 33.19
N VAL A 278 -9.13 -23.05 32.36
CA VAL A 278 -9.64 -24.38 31.96
C VAL A 278 -8.48 -25.38 31.93
N THR A 279 -8.48 -26.25 32.94
CA THR A 279 -7.81 -27.57 32.98
C THR A 279 -8.23 -28.49 31.84
#